data_AF-A0A1S1HKQ1-F1
#
_entry.id   AF-A0A1S1HKQ1-F1
#
_cell.length_a   1.000
_cell.length_b   1.000
_cell.length_c   1.000
_cell.angle_alpha   90.00
_cell.angle_beta   90.00
_cell.angle_gamma   90.00
#
_symmetry.space_group_name_H-M   'P 1'
#
loop_
_entity.id
_entity.type
_entity.pdbx_description
1 polymer ?
#
loop_
_entity_poly.entity_id
_entity_poly.type
_entity_poly.pdbx_seq_one_letter_code
_entity_poly.pdbx_strand_id
1 'polypeptide(L)' 'KGSTITTFYRKSRKQVAEHTTPVPDGYLLLSPNKAEESLLTYTEFQSVKNALIETEVWQEKMGGTVFGGSCWRLKS' A
#
# COMPACT_ATOMS: atom_id res chain seq x y z
N LYS A 1 17.36 0.84 9.20
CA LYS A 1 16.37 1.00 8.11
C LYS A 1 15.82 -0.39 7.84
N GLY A 2 14.57 -0.67 8.24
CA GLY A 2 13.95 -1.99 8.05
C GLY A 2 13.23 -2.09 6.70
N SER A 3 12.68 -3.28 6.42
CA SER A 3 11.82 -3.51 5.25
C SER A 3 10.60 -2.58 5.28
N THR A 4 10.07 -2.26 4.10
CA THR A 4 8.87 -1.42 3.94
C THR A 4 7.82 -2.24 3.21
N ILE A 5 6.55 -2.14 3.61
CA ILE A 5 5.45 -2.69 2.83
C ILE A 5 4.81 -1.55 2.05
N THR A 6 4.58 -1.75 0.75
CA THR A 6 3.84 -0.83 -0.09
C THR A 6 2.54 -1.49 -0.51
N THR A 7 1.42 -0.83 -0.22
CA THR A 7 0.10 -1.23 -0.70
C THR A 7 -0.25 -0.42 -1.92
N PHE A 8 -0.99 -1.00 -2.87
CA PHE A 8 -1.40 -0.32 -4.10
C PHE A 8 -2.85 -0.61 -4.45
N TYR A 9 -3.53 0.35 -5.06
CA TYR A 9 -4.86 0.21 -5.63
C TYR A 9 -4.94 0.83 -7.02
N ARG A 10 -5.87 0.33 -7.82
CA ARG A 10 -6.28 0.90 -9.11
C ARG A 10 -7.81 1.00 -9.14
N LYS A 11 -8.33 2.20 -8.94
CA LYS A 11 -9.77 2.47 -8.84
C LYS A 11 -10.21 3.51 -9.86
N SER A 12 -11.50 3.55 -10.17
CA SER A 12 -12.07 4.66 -10.92
C SER A 12 -12.10 5.94 -10.06
N ARG A 13 -12.10 7.12 -10.71
CA ARG A 13 -12.27 8.41 -10.00
C ARG A 13 -13.52 8.44 -9.10
N LYS A 14 -14.61 7.81 -9.55
CA LYS A 14 -15.87 7.74 -8.80
C LYS A 14 -15.69 6.96 -7.49
N GLN A 15 -15.09 5.77 -7.57
CA GLN A 15 -14.84 4.94 -6.38
C GLN A 15 -13.93 5.62 -5.36
N VAL A 16 -12.90 6.35 -5.82
CA VAL A 16 -12.03 7.10 -4.91
C VAL A 16 -12.77 8.25 -4.23
N ALA A 17 -13.72 8.89 -4.91
CA ALA A 17 -14.52 9.96 -4.31
C ALA A 17 -15.53 9.44 -3.28
N GLU A 18 -16.00 8.20 -3.42
CA GLU A 18 -16.98 7.57 -2.54
C GLU A 18 -16.35 6.95 -1.27
N HIS A 19 -15.05 6.61 -1.31
CA HIS A 19 -14.37 5.93 -0.20
C HIS A 19 -13.30 6.82 0.44
N THR A 20 -13.39 7.02 1.76
CA THR A 20 -12.38 7.75 2.54
C THR A 20 -10.99 7.10 2.47
N THR A 21 -10.93 5.76 2.33
CA THR A 21 -9.67 5.03 2.15
C THR A 21 -9.91 3.86 1.20
N PRO A 22 -9.35 3.88 -0.01
CA PRO A 22 -9.52 2.78 -0.96
C PRO A 22 -8.88 1.48 -0.44
N VAL A 23 -9.60 0.37 -0.56
CA VAL A 23 -9.06 -0.97 -0.24
C VAL A 23 -7.93 -1.29 -1.22
N PRO A 24 -6.74 -1.68 -0.74
CA PRO A 24 -5.63 -2.07 -1.62
C PRO A 24 -5.96 -3.31 -2.45
N ASP A 25 -5.55 -3.27 -3.71
CA ASP A 25 -5.61 -4.39 -4.65
C ASP A 25 -4.37 -5.29 -4.55
N GLY A 26 -3.28 -4.80 -3.94
CA GLY A 26 -2.13 -5.64 -3.62
C GLY A 26 -1.14 -5.03 -2.63
N TYR A 27 -0.18 -5.85 -2.25
CA TYR A 27 0.73 -5.66 -1.12
C TYR A 27 2.12 -6.16 -1.52
N LEU A 28 3.14 -5.32 -1.36
CA LEU A 28 4.52 -5.63 -1.74
C LEU A 28 5.46 -5.36 -0.56
N LEU A 29 6.22 -6.37 -0.15
CA LEU A 29 7.31 -6.22 0.81
C LEU A 29 8.59 -5.87 0.06
N LEU A 30 9.19 -4.75 0.42
CA LEU A 30 10.46 -4.25 -0.10
C LEU A 30 11.54 -4.38 0.97
N SER A 31 12.64 -5.05 0.62
CA SER A 31 13.81 -5.11 1.49
C SER A 31 14.44 -3.72 1.69
N PRO A 32 15.24 -3.50 2.76
CA PRO A 32 15.80 -2.18 3.08
C PRO A 32 16.63 -1.53 1.96
N ASN A 33 17.24 -2.35 1.10
CA ASN A 33 18.05 -1.93 -0.05
C ASN A 33 17.27 -1.99 -1.37
N LYS A 34 15.96 -2.29 -1.33
CA LYS A 34 15.09 -2.50 -2.49
C LYS A 34 15.62 -3.55 -3.49
N ALA A 35 16.51 -4.43 -3.05
CA ALA A 35 17.08 -5.46 -3.90
C ALA A 35 16.15 -6.67 -4.04
N GLU A 36 15.23 -6.85 -3.09
CA GLU A 36 14.30 -7.97 -3.05
C GLU A 36 12.88 -7.44 -2.84
N GLU A 37 11.98 -8.00 -3.64
CA GLU A 37 10.56 -7.70 -3.60
C GLU A 37 9.80 -9.01 -3.43
N SER A 38 8.82 -9.02 -2.51
CA SER A 38 7.95 -10.16 -2.29
C SER A 38 6.49 -9.72 -2.25
N LEU A 39 5.64 -10.39 -3.02
CA LEU A 39 4.20 -10.16 -2.99
C LEU A 39 3.63 -10.75 -1.71
N LEU A 40 2.82 -9.96 -1.01
CA LEU A 40 2.05 -10.43 0.13
C LEU A 40 0.59 -10.62 -0.28
N THR A 41 -0.02 -11.66 0.27
CA THR A 41 -1.47 -11.82 0.27
C THR A 41 -2.13 -10.84 1.23
N TYR A 42 -3.44 -10.64 1.07
CA TYR A 42 -4.24 -9.86 2.02
C TYR A 42 -4.06 -10.36 3.46
N THR A 43 -4.11 -11.67 3.68
CA THR A 43 -4.02 -12.28 5.02
C THR A 43 -2.65 -12.06 5.66
N GLU A 44 -1.57 -12.17 4.89
CA GLU A 44 -0.20 -11.88 5.36
C GLU A 44 -0.04 -10.43 5.75
N PHE A 45 -0.59 -9.49 4.97
CA PHE A 45 -0.58 -8.08 5.36
C PHE A 45 -1.41 -7.83 6.63
N GLN A 46 -2.63 -8.38 6.72
CA GLN A 46 -3.49 -8.17 7.89
C GLN A 46 -2.85 -8.71 9.17
N SER A 47 -2.13 -9.84 9.11
CA SER A 47 -1.50 -10.45 10.30
C SER A 47 -0.45 -9.54 10.95
N VAL A 48 0.23 -8.71 10.15
CA VAL A 48 1.26 -7.77 10.63
C VAL A 48 0.80 -6.32 10.75
N LYS A 49 -0.37 -5.97 10.18
CA LYS A 49 -0.88 -4.58 10.09
C LYS A 49 -0.85 -3.83 11.42
N ASN A 50 -1.18 -4.50 12.52
CA ASN A 50 -1.21 -3.88 13.85
C ASN A 50 0.18 -3.46 14.37
N ALA A 51 1.24 -4.07 13.86
CA ALA A 51 2.63 -3.72 14.17
C ALA A 51 3.19 -2.64 13.22
N LEU A 52 2.43 -2.21 12.21
CA LEU A 52 2.85 -1.23 11.22
C LEU A 52 2.31 0.17 11.51
N ILE A 53 3.05 1.18 11.09
CA ILE A 53 2.62 2.56 10.97
C ILE A 53 2.63 2.96 9.49
N GLU A 54 1.56 3.63 9.06
CA GLU A 54 1.49 4.24 7.73
C GLU A 54 2.37 5.49 7.73
N THR A 55 3.36 5.54 6.84
CA THR A 55 4.34 6.63 6.80
C THR A 55 4.13 7.57 5.62
N GLU A 56 3.47 7.09 4.57
CA GLU A 56 3.23 7.86 3.36
C GLU A 56 1.96 7.33 2.68
N VAL A 57 1.16 8.25 2.13
CA VAL A 57 0.04 7.95 1.25
C VAL A 57 0.30 8.67 -0.06
N TRP A 58 0.14 7.96 -1.17
CA TRP A 58 0.37 8.52 -2.50
C TRP A 58 -0.81 8.22 -3.42
N GLN A 59 -0.98 9.10 -4.41
CA GLN A 59 -2.04 8.97 -5.40
C GLN A 59 -1.60 9.64 -6.72
N GLU A 60 -1.93 8.99 -7.83
CA GLU A 60 -1.70 9.48 -9.18
C GLU A 60 -2.95 9.27 -10.04
N LYS A 61 -3.35 10.30 -10.79
CA LYS A 61 -4.55 10.28 -11.64
C LYS A 61 -4.12 10.17 -13.10
N MET A 62 -4.54 9.11 -13.79
CA MET A 62 -4.31 8.91 -15.21
C MET A 62 -5.63 8.66 -15.94
N GLY A 63 -6.09 9.66 -16.69
CA GLY A 63 -7.41 9.61 -17.33
C GLY A 63 -8.53 9.40 -16.31
N GLY A 64 -9.43 8.44 -16.57
CA GLY A 64 -10.53 8.07 -15.67
C GLY A 64 -10.12 7.19 -14.47
N THR A 65 -8.86 6.77 -14.42
CA THR A 65 -8.32 5.84 -13.41
C THR A 65 -7.46 6.59 -12.39
N VAL A 66 -7.51 6.12 -11.16
CA VAL A 66 -6.71 6.60 -10.04
C VAL A 66 -5.90 5.43 -9.52
N PHE A 67 -4.59 5.61 -9.52
CA PHE A 67 -3.62 4.74 -8.87
C PHE A 67 -3.25 5.36 -7.53
N GLY A 68 -2.96 4.54 -6.55
CA GLY A 68 -2.51 5.06 -5.26
C GLY A 68 -2.19 3.95 -4.32
N GLY A 69 -1.88 4.32 -3.09
CA GLY A 69 -1.37 3.37 -2.13
C GLY A 69 -0.79 4.02 -0.91
N SER A 70 -0.14 3.19 -0.11
CA SER A 70 0.47 3.60 1.14
C SER A 70 1.79 2.87 1.37
N CYS A 71 2.72 3.53 2.06
CA CYS A 71 3.94 2.92 2.55
C CYS A 71 3.80 2.67 4.06
N TRP A 72 4.19 1.48 4.49
CA TRP A 72 4.06 1.00 5.86
C TRP A 72 5.41 0.54 6.39
N ARG A 73 5.69 0.88 7.65
CA ARG A 73 6.91 0.45 8.36
C ARG A 73 6.57 -0.09 9.73
N LEU A 74 7.44 -0.92 10.30
CA LEU A 74 7.28 -1.36 11.69
C LEU A 74 7.29 -0.15 12.63
N LYS A 75 6.41 -0.19 13.63
CA LYS A 75 6.43 0.74 14.77
C LYS A 75 7.76 0.53 15.51
N SER A 76 8.49 1.62 15.71
CA SER A 76 9.69 1.68 16.56
C SER A 76 9.30 1.70 18.03
#